data_AF-A0A1A7YGF4-F1
#
_entry.id   AF-A0A1A7YGF4-F1
#
_cell.length_a   1.000
_cell.length_b   1.000
_cell.length_c   1.000
_cell.angle_alpha   90.00
_cell.angle_beta   90.00
_cell.angle_gamma   90.00
#
_symmetry.space_group_name_H-M   'P 1'
#
loop_
_entity.id
_entity.type
_entity.pdbx_description
1 polymer ?
#
loop_
_entity_poly.entity_id
_entity_poly.type
_entity_poly.pdbx_seq_one_letter_code
_entity_poly.pdbx_strand_id
1 'polypeptide(L)'
;MADNWHGRMRSFSRGPTRFLSETNPEVFLAELLRELRDDRASFSLKVLLLSPLCEYPDLLCSSDSEGEETALDLMSVFSQCPPKSTQFRSHLLVALTCVLICTSCVRSRSRVAQDFLDLLFQVAQDVNDYNDDTPRCLRATACDCLQEMEACCPSLLSQRLEFLSGLRQQETSRLHQVYAGLQIVVLRNAVYQLTQEPGAGAEHLKCLLGGNVSVAWEVDQDTFQTDSKESSMQSSLIQGSMGTVPTLHTGPDCKELRAVLSSLLEESYLFTPLCQAALLHRLTEVVAMVPGIPPAIFRAQLLRLLGTSEVCLFHATLLMKCTFTDSLFSAEDEAFLLKRLLVLSQHALLSTPEKLFYMDCILHFPENRPISCGDSDEALPVLLTPQIASTLLPTVFNDSATLLARLHLQSLLYLEEGEEESRGLACLYDHLTSMLNIVECGGSREIVVTFFRAAYLFLFYFSQVQSYCWDLSEQLCRLYLRHTRLAPHLINL
;
A
#
# COMPACT_ATOMS: atom_id res chain seq x y z
N MET A 1 36.97 18.54 22.43
CA MET A 1 36.29 19.62 21.67
C MET A 1 34.85 19.15 21.53
N ALA A 2 33.85 19.95 21.87
CA ALA A 2 32.46 19.53 21.66
C ALA A 2 32.23 19.51 20.15
N ASP A 3 32.27 18.32 19.55
CA ASP A 3 32.13 18.15 18.11
C ASP A 3 30.78 18.72 17.67
N ASN A 4 30.80 19.56 16.62
CA ASN A 4 29.59 20.15 16.06
C ASN A 4 28.80 19.08 15.28
N TRP A 5 28.23 18.12 16.00
CA TRP A 5 27.47 17.00 15.46
C TRP A 5 26.32 17.49 14.58
N HIS A 6 25.63 18.57 14.94
CA HIS A 6 24.60 19.18 14.08
C HIS A 6 25.14 19.60 12.71
N GLY A 7 26.35 20.18 12.65
CA GLY A 7 27.02 20.54 11.40
C GLY A 7 27.43 19.31 10.58
N ARG A 8 27.93 18.27 11.26
CA ARG A 8 28.31 16.99 10.61
C ARG A 8 27.09 16.28 10.03
N MET A 9 26.00 16.15 10.79
CA MET A 9 24.75 15.52 10.34
C MET A 9 24.14 16.27 9.15
N ARG A 10 24.16 17.61 9.16
CA ARG A 10 23.70 18.41 8.01
C ARG A 10 24.58 18.24 6.77
N SER A 11 25.87 18.03 6.96
CA SER A 11 26.80 17.80 5.84
C SER A 11 26.59 16.41 5.25
N PHE A 12 26.43 15.41 6.12
CA PHE A 12 26.09 14.04 5.76
C PHE A 12 24.77 13.98 4.98
N SER A 13 23.68 14.57 5.47
CA SER A 13 22.36 14.52 4.81
C SER A 13 22.31 15.23 3.44
N ARG A 14 23.24 16.14 3.15
CA ARG A 14 23.35 16.79 1.83
C ARG A 14 24.08 15.92 0.79
N GLY A 15 24.86 14.96 1.23
CA GLY A 15 25.66 14.11 0.34
C GLY A 15 26.40 13.02 1.12
N PRO A 16 25.72 11.92 1.50
CA PRO A 16 26.29 10.88 2.36
C PRO A 16 27.56 10.26 1.79
N THR A 17 27.55 9.88 0.51
CA THR A 17 28.68 9.25 -0.18
C THR A 17 29.89 10.16 -0.25
N ARG A 18 29.68 11.46 -0.53
CA ARG A 18 30.74 12.47 -0.56
C ARG A 18 31.32 12.74 0.83
N PHE A 19 30.47 12.80 1.84
CA PHE A 19 30.92 13.03 3.21
C PHE A 19 31.81 11.87 3.71
N LEU A 20 31.41 10.63 3.42
CA LEU A 20 32.15 9.45 3.87
C LEU A 20 33.43 9.21 3.08
N SER A 21 33.52 9.65 1.83
CA SER A 21 34.80 9.62 1.10
C SER A 21 35.84 10.59 1.69
N GLU A 22 35.39 11.66 2.35
CA GLU A 22 36.27 12.62 3.03
C GLU A 22 36.65 12.17 4.46
N THR A 23 35.79 11.41 5.15
CA THR A 23 35.94 11.10 6.60
C THR A 23 36.26 9.63 6.92
N ASN A 24 36.08 8.71 5.96
CA ASN A 24 36.05 7.25 6.12
C ASN A 24 34.78 6.75 6.88
N PRO A 25 34.03 5.77 6.34
CA PRO A 25 32.83 5.24 6.96
C PRO A 25 33.06 4.58 8.33
N GLU A 26 34.10 3.77 8.49
CA GLU A 26 34.39 3.05 9.73
C GLU A 26 34.69 4.03 10.88
N VAL A 27 35.48 5.08 10.60
CA VAL A 27 35.83 6.11 11.59
C VAL A 27 34.60 6.90 12.01
N PHE A 28 33.77 7.29 11.05
CA PHE A 28 32.55 8.03 11.33
C PHE A 28 31.54 7.19 12.14
N LEU A 29 31.37 5.91 11.79
CA LEU A 29 30.50 4.98 12.51
C LEU A 29 30.99 4.77 13.96
N ALA A 30 32.29 4.55 14.16
CA ALA A 30 32.86 4.40 15.50
C ALA A 30 32.68 5.66 16.37
N GLU A 31 32.86 6.86 15.79
CA GLU A 31 32.61 8.12 16.48
C GLU A 31 31.14 8.30 16.85
N LEU A 32 30.23 7.92 15.95
CA LEU A 32 28.78 7.98 16.16
C LEU A 32 28.36 7.04 17.29
N LEU A 33 28.81 5.77 17.27
CA LEU A 33 28.52 4.79 18.31
C LEU A 33 29.11 5.21 19.67
N ARG A 34 30.31 5.80 19.68
CA ARG A 34 30.92 6.36 20.89
C ARG A 34 30.06 7.47 21.50
N GLU A 35 29.54 8.38 20.68
CA GLU A 35 28.72 9.49 21.15
C GLU A 35 27.32 9.00 21.63
N LEU A 36 26.74 7.99 21.00
CA LEU A 36 25.49 7.36 21.46
C LEU A 36 25.62 6.76 22.87
N ARG A 37 26.80 6.22 23.20
CA ARG A 37 27.14 5.69 24.53
C ARG A 37 27.40 6.77 25.57
N ASP A 38 27.68 8.02 25.19
CA ASP A 38 28.00 9.06 26.15
C ASP A 38 26.75 9.49 26.94
N ASP A 39 26.74 9.26 28.26
CA ASP A 39 25.67 9.67 29.16
C ASP A 39 25.49 11.20 29.24
N ARG A 40 26.52 11.97 28.84
CA ARG A 40 26.47 13.44 28.82
C ARG A 40 25.70 13.99 27.62
N ALA A 41 25.57 13.21 26.55
CA ALA A 41 24.87 13.64 25.35
C ALA A 41 23.35 13.67 25.58
N SER A 42 22.68 14.73 25.13
CA SER A 42 21.23 14.85 25.26
C SER A 42 20.51 13.80 24.39
N PHE A 43 19.36 13.30 24.85
CA PHE A 43 18.56 12.35 24.06
C PHE A 43 18.13 12.92 22.69
N SER A 44 17.93 14.24 22.58
CA SER A 44 17.65 14.91 21.30
C SER A 44 18.81 14.79 20.31
N LEU A 45 20.05 14.90 20.80
CA LEU A 45 21.24 14.69 19.99
C LEU A 45 21.36 13.20 19.63
N LYS A 46 21.16 12.30 20.59
CA LYS A 46 21.24 10.85 20.33
C LYS A 46 20.22 10.38 19.28
N VAL A 47 18.98 10.90 19.30
CA VAL A 47 17.98 10.62 18.25
C VAL A 47 18.48 11.11 16.88
N LEU A 48 19.07 12.31 16.80
CA LEU A 48 19.65 12.81 15.56
C LEU A 48 20.79 11.92 15.05
N LEU A 49 21.62 11.40 15.95
CA LEU A 49 22.75 10.51 15.62
C LEU A 49 22.31 9.15 15.10
N LEU A 50 21.06 8.73 15.31
CA LEU A 50 20.52 7.48 14.75
C LEU A 50 20.06 7.61 13.30
N SER A 51 19.76 8.82 12.81
CA SER A 51 19.27 9.04 11.42
C SER A 51 20.17 8.44 10.34
N PRO A 52 21.52 8.57 10.40
CA PRO A 52 22.40 7.91 9.43
C PRO A 52 22.24 6.38 9.36
N LEU A 53 22.01 5.73 10.50
CA LEU A 53 21.81 4.28 10.59
C LEU A 53 20.43 3.84 10.10
N CYS A 54 19.42 4.72 10.19
CA CYS A 54 18.10 4.46 9.63
C CYS A 54 18.05 4.67 8.10
N GLU A 55 18.77 5.68 7.59
CA GLU A 55 18.68 6.09 6.18
C GLU A 55 19.73 5.44 5.28
N TYR A 56 20.94 5.21 5.78
CA TYR A 56 22.08 4.72 5.00
C TYR A 56 22.90 3.62 5.71
N PRO A 57 22.26 2.56 6.26
CA PRO A 57 22.99 1.47 6.94
C PRO A 57 24.00 0.76 6.03
N ASP A 58 23.65 0.46 4.77
CA ASP A 58 24.54 -0.21 3.79
C ASP A 58 25.80 0.59 3.46
N LEU A 59 25.74 1.91 3.62
CA LEU A 59 26.87 2.80 3.35
C LEU A 59 27.81 2.93 4.56
N LEU A 60 27.27 2.70 5.77
CA LEU A 60 28.01 2.76 7.02
C LEU A 60 28.60 1.40 7.40
N CYS A 61 27.84 0.32 7.17
CA CYS A 61 28.25 -1.06 7.40
C CYS A 61 28.47 -1.73 6.04
N SER A 62 29.72 -1.79 5.60
CA SER A 62 30.08 -2.34 4.28
C SER A 62 30.13 -3.88 4.27
N SER A 63 30.14 -4.50 5.45
CA SER A 63 30.17 -5.95 5.63
C SER A 63 29.11 -6.43 6.63
N ASP A 64 28.69 -7.70 6.50
CA ASP A 64 27.77 -8.32 7.46
C ASP A 64 28.35 -8.31 8.89
N SER A 65 29.67 -8.47 9.05
CA SER A 65 30.34 -8.41 10.35
C SER A 65 30.27 -7.02 10.99
N GLU A 66 30.42 -5.95 10.22
CA GLU A 66 30.26 -4.58 10.73
C GLU A 66 28.81 -4.31 11.14
N GLY A 67 27.85 -4.88 10.40
CA GLY A 67 26.43 -4.87 10.75
C GLY A 67 26.15 -5.53 12.09
N GLU A 68 26.70 -6.74 12.30
CA GLU A 68 26.56 -7.47 13.57
C GLU A 68 27.18 -6.72 14.76
N GLU A 69 28.39 -6.18 14.60
CA GLU A 69 29.06 -5.39 15.64
C GLU A 69 28.28 -4.12 15.98
N THR A 70 27.80 -3.40 14.96
CA THR A 70 26.97 -2.21 15.12
C THR A 70 25.66 -2.55 15.84
N ALA A 71 25.01 -3.65 15.48
CA ALA A 71 23.78 -4.09 16.13
C ALA A 71 24.02 -4.47 17.60
N LEU A 72 25.10 -5.19 17.93
CA LEU A 72 25.47 -5.49 19.31
C LEU A 72 25.73 -4.21 20.13
N ASP A 73 26.41 -3.24 19.52
CA ASP A 73 26.69 -1.95 20.13
C ASP A 73 25.41 -1.18 20.45
N LEU A 74 24.46 -1.13 19.51
CA LEU A 74 23.17 -0.49 19.69
C LEU A 74 22.27 -1.23 20.70
N MET A 75 22.28 -2.57 20.71
CA MET A 75 21.58 -3.37 21.73
C MET A 75 22.14 -3.08 23.13
N SER A 76 23.46 -2.90 23.25
CA SER A 76 24.09 -2.47 24.49
C SER A 76 23.60 -1.09 24.93
N VAL A 77 23.54 -0.11 24.02
CA VAL A 77 22.97 1.22 24.31
C VAL A 77 21.50 1.12 24.74
N PHE A 78 20.70 0.26 24.10
CA PHE A 78 19.31 0.04 24.48
C PHE A 78 19.17 -0.52 25.91
N SER A 79 20.03 -1.45 26.30
CA SER A 79 20.02 -2.05 27.64
C SER A 79 20.39 -1.06 28.74
N GLN A 80 21.28 -0.11 28.45
CA GLN A 80 21.74 0.92 29.38
C GLN A 80 20.79 2.14 29.43
N CYS A 81 19.95 2.30 28.40
CA CYS A 81 19.04 3.43 28.30
C CYS A 81 17.92 3.36 29.36
N PRO A 82 17.65 4.45 30.11
CA PRO A 82 16.56 4.50 31.08
C PRO A 82 15.21 4.10 30.48
N PRO A 83 14.35 3.37 31.22
CA PRO A 83 13.05 2.92 30.69
C PRO A 83 12.11 4.09 30.35
N LYS A 84 12.31 5.25 31.00
CA LYS A 84 11.50 6.46 30.78
C LYS A 84 11.78 7.16 29.45
N SER A 85 12.92 6.93 28.81
CA SER A 85 13.28 7.56 27.52
C SER A 85 12.70 6.78 26.33
N THR A 86 11.37 6.61 26.32
CA THR A 86 10.66 5.79 25.33
C THR A 86 10.88 6.24 23.90
N GLN A 87 10.90 7.55 23.63
CA GLN A 87 11.16 8.07 22.27
C GLN A 87 12.52 7.63 21.73
N PHE A 88 13.59 7.77 22.52
CA PHE A 88 14.92 7.35 22.08
C PHE A 88 15.01 5.83 21.94
N ARG A 89 14.40 5.08 22.87
CA ARG A 89 14.30 3.61 22.78
C ARG A 89 13.58 3.15 21.50
N SER A 90 12.48 3.81 21.12
CA SER A 90 11.79 3.54 19.86
C SER A 90 12.70 3.78 18.65
N HIS A 91 13.43 4.90 18.60
CA HIS A 91 14.35 5.18 17.49
C HIS A 91 15.52 4.18 17.45
N LEU A 92 15.99 3.70 18.62
CA LEU A 92 16.99 2.64 18.69
C LEU A 92 16.49 1.32 18.08
N LEU A 93 15.26 0.91 18.38
CA LEU A 93 14.67 -0.31 17.78
C LEU A 93 14.58 -0.19 16.26
N VAL A 94 14.17 0.97 15.75
CA VAL A 94 14.12 1.23 14.30
C VAL A 94 15.50 1.17 13.69
N ALA A 95 16.50 1.86 14.27
CA ALA A 95 17.87 1.84 13.77
C ALA A 95 18.48 0.43 13.78
N LEU A 96 18.26 -0.34 14.84
CA LEU A 96 18.65 -1.75 14.94
C LEU A 96 18.03 -2.59 13.82
N THR A 97 16.73 -2.41 13.57
CA THR A 97 16.00 -3.12 12.52
C THR A 97 16.55 -2.77 11.14
N CYS A 98 16.78 -1.49 10.85
CA CYS A 98 17.38 -1.04 9.59
C CYS A 98 18.77 -1.66 9.38
N VAL A 99 19.67 -1.57 10.36
CA VAL A 99 21.02 -2.16 10.27
C VAL A 99 20.94 -3.65 9.98
N LEU A 100 20.15 -4.41 10.76
CA LEU A 100 20.07 -5.87 10.65
C LEU A 100 19.40 -6.38 9.37
N ILE A 101 18.50 -5.59 8.77
CA ILE A 101 17.84 -5.94 7.50
C ILE A 101 18.73 -5.63 6.30
N CYS A 102 19.41 -4.48 6.34
CA CYS A 102 20.26 -3.99 5.26
C CYS A 102 21.58 -4.77 5.17
N THR A 103 22.24 -5.00 6.31
CA THR A 103 23.29 -6.01 6.43
C THR A 103 22.64 -7.39 6.44
N SER A 104 23.19 -8.41 5.81
CA SER A 104 22.48 -9.69 5.55
C SER A 104 22.10 -10.49 6.82
N CYS A 105 22.28 -9.94 8.01
CA CYS A 105 22.23 -10.56 9.33
C CYS A 105 20.91 -11.27 9.64
N VAL A 106 19.76 -10.75 9.19
CA VAL A 106 18.47 -11.44 9.37
C VAL A 106 18.33 -12.61 8.40
N ARG A 107 18.76 -12.44 7.14
CA ARG A 107 18.73 -13.51 6.12
C ARG A 107 19.68 -14.65 6.48
N SER A 108 20.85 -14.33 7.01
CA SER A 108 21.85 -15.30 7.49
C SER A 108 21.47 -15.93 8.84
N ARG A 109 20.38 -15.49 9.47
CA ARG A 109 19.92 -15.92 10.80
C ARG A 109 21.03 -15.84 11.85
N SER A 110 21.80 -14.75 11.81
CA SER A 110 22.86 -14.47 12.78
C SER A 110 22.34 -14.53 14.22
N ARG A 111 23.23 -14.85 15.17
CA ARG A 111 22.90 -14.85 16.60
C ARG A 111 22.40 -13.49 17.08
N VAL A 112 22.98 -12.40 16.57
CA VAL A 112 22.59 -11.03 16.92
C VAL A 112 21.16 -10.74 16.48
N ALA A 113 20.76 -11.19 15.29
CA ALA A 113 19.38 -11.06 14.83
C ALA A 113 18.40 -11.87 15.71
N GLN A 114 18.80 -13.05 16.18
CA GLN A 114 17.98 -13.85 17.12
C GLN A 114 17.84 -13.16 18.48
N ASP A 115 18.95 -12.69 19.05
CA ASP A 115 18.95 -11.95 20.33
C ASP A 115 18.09 -10.68 20.22
N PHE A 116 18.10 -10.00 19.06
CA PHE A 116 17.24 -8.83 18.80
C PHE A 116 15.76 -9.20 18.65
N LEU A 117 15.43 -10.31 17.99
CA LEU A 117 14.05 -10.81 17.91
C LEU A 117 13.49 -11.12 19.30
N ASP A 118 14.29 -11.79 20.15
CA ASP A 118 13.89 -12.08 21.53
C ASP A 118 13.67 -10.78 22.32
N LEU A 119 14.52 -9.76 22.12
CA LEU A 119 14.33 -8.43 22.70
C LEU A 119 13.01 -7.78 22.22
N LEU A 120 12.69 -7.84 20.92
CA LEU A 120 11.46 -7.29 20.38
C LEU A 120 10.23 -7.98 20.97
N PHE A 121 10.26 -9.31 21.12
CA PHE A 121 9.18 -10.05 21.77
C PHE A 121 9.04 -9.69 23.25
N GLN A 122 10.14 -9.54 23.99
CA GLN A 122 10.12 -9.09 25.38
C GLN A 122 9.49 -7.71 25.50
N VAL A 123 9.87 -6.77 24.63
CA VAL A 123 9.31 -5.41 24.62
C VAL A 123 7.83 -5.44 24.24
N ALA A 124 7.43 -6.24 23.24
CA ALA A 124 6.04 -6.36 22.82
C ALA A 124 5.13 -6.95 23.93
N GLN A 125 5.66 -7.84 24.77
CA GLN A 125 4.96 -8.47 25.90
C GLN A 125 4.89 -7.61 27.16
N ASP A 126 5.65 -6.52 27.24
CA ASP A 126 5.80 -5.76 28.47
C ASP A 126 4.50 -5.00 28.81
N VAL A 127 3.62 -5.62 29.59
CA VAL A 127 2.35 -5.04 30.07
C VAL A 127 2.56 -4.15 31.30
N ASN A 128 3.80 -3.69 31.58
CA ASN A 128 4.04 -2.68 32.60
C ASN A 128 3.52 -1.30 32.14
N ASP A 129 2.20 -1.22 31.96
CA ASP A 129 1.42 -0.01 31.77
C ASP A 129 1.38 0.72 33.13
N TYR A 130 2.45 1.45 33.45
CA TYR A 130 2.28 2.65 34.26
C TYR A 130 1.28 3.54 33.51
N ASN A 131 0.37 4.22 34.21
CA ASN A 131 -0.80 4.97 33.69
C ASN A 131 -0.56 5.99 32.54
N ASP A 132 0.62 6.07 31.94
CA ASP A 132 0.99 6.88 30.78
C ASP A 132 0.81 6.11 29.46
N ASP A 133 0.56 6.85 28.36
CA ASP A 133 0.48 6.31 27.00
C ASP A 133 1.85 5.99 26.37
N THR A 134 2.95 6.43 27.00
CA THR A 134 4.31 6.30 26.48
C THR A 134 4.88 4.86 26.36
N PRO A 135 4.62 3.89 27.28
CA PRO A 135 5.09 2.51 27.11
C PRO A 135 4.37 1.80 25.95
N ARG A 136 3.15 2.23 25.60
CA ARG A 136 2.40 1.68 24.46
C ARG A 136 3.06 2.01 23.13
N CYS A 137 3.59 3.23 22.97
CA CYS A 137 4.33 3.60 21.76
C CYS A 137 5.56 2.72 21.53
N LEU A 138 6.26 2.32 22.59
CA LEU A 138 7.42 1.44 22.48
C LEU A 138 7.01 0.01 22.07
N ARG A 139 5.93 -0.53 22.65
CA ARG A 139 5.34 -1.82 22.23
C ARG A 139 4.90 -1.80 20.78
N ALA A 140 4.22 -0.73 20.34
CA ALA A 140 3.85 -0.54 18.93
C ALA A 140 5.09 -0.54 18.03
N THR A 141 6.11 0.24 18.38
CA THR A 141 7.37 0.31 17.61
C THR A 141 8.02 -1.06 17.50
N ALA A 142 8.04 -1.85 18.58
CA ALA A 142 8.58 -3.20 18.55
C ALA A 142 7.79 -4.13 17.61
N CYS A 143 6.46 -4.01 17.58
CA CYS A 143 5.63 -4.77 16.65
C CYS A 143 5.82 -4.32 15.20
N ASP A 144 5.98 -3.02 14.94
CA ASP A 144 6.30 -2.50 13.62
C ASP A 144 7.67 -3.01 13.14
N CYS A 145 8.67 -3.08 14.04
CA CYS A 145 9.97 -3.68 13.75
C CYS A 145 9.85 -5.18 13.43
N LEU A 146 9.07 -5.95 14.20
CA LEU A 146 8.78 -7.36 13.91
C LEU A 146 8.09 -7.52 12.55
N GLN A 147 7.15 -6.64 12.22
CA GLN A 147 6.45 -6.65 10.95
C GLN A 147 7.40 -6.37 9.78
N GLU A 148 8.32 -5.43 9.93
CA GLU A 148 9.32 -5.10 8.91
C GLU A 148 10.32 -6.25 8.71
N MET A 149 10.77 -6.89 9.80
CA MET A 149 11.63 -8.08 9.72
C MET A 149 10.93 -9.24 9.01
N GLU A 150 9.65 -9.48 9.31
CA GLU A 150 8.83 -10.49 8.65
C GLU A 150 8.56 -10.15 7.17
N ALA A 151 8.43 -8.86 6.81
CA ALA A 151 8.28 -8.43 5.42
C ALA A 151 9.56 -8.64 4.62
N CYS A 152 10.72 -8.42 5.22
CA CYS A 152 12.03 -8.60 4.58
C CYS A 152 12.49 -10.06 4.55
N CYS A 153 12.09 -10.85 5.53
CA CYS A 153 12.40 -12.27 5.68
C CYS A 153 11.13 -13.07 6.00
N PRO A 154 10.34 -13.46 4.98
CA PRO A 154 9.07 -14.15 5.18
C PRO A 154 9.20 -15.46 5.98
N SER A 155 8.20 -15.73 6.82
CA SER A 155 8.11 -16.88 7.74
C SER A 155 9.11 -16.91 8.89
N LEU A 156 9.83 -15.82 9.14
CA LEU A 156 10.67 -15.65 10.32
C LEU A 156 9.89 -15.87 11.62
N LEU A 157 8.64 -15.40 11.66
CA LEU A 157 7.80 -15.43 12.86
C LEU A 157 6.70 -16.52 12.81
N SER A 158 6.72 -17.39 11.80
CA SER A 158 5.68 -18.42 11.54
C SER A 158 5.36 -19.28 12.77
N GLN A 159 6.38 -19.66 13.55
CA GLN A 159 6.24 -20.47 14.77
C GLN A 159 5.68 -19.70 15.98
N ARG A 160 5.42 -18.40 15.86
CA ARG A 160 4.95 -17.53 16.94
C ARG A 160 3.48 -17.09 16.75
N LEU A 161 2.76 -17.69 15.80
CA LEU A 161 1.38 -17.30 15.48
C LEU A 161 0.40 -17.43 16.65
N GLU A 162 0.47 -18.52 17.42
CA GLU A 162 -0.38 -18.70 18.59
C GLU A 162 -0.07 -17.67 19.67
N PHE A 163 1.21 -17.42 19.92
CA PHE A 163 1.69 -16.40 20.85
C PHE A 163 1.18 -14.99 20.45
N LEU A 164 1.30 -14.61 19.17
CA LEU A 164 0.78 -13.34 18.66
C LEU A 164 -0.75 -13.24 18.79
N SER A 165 -1.47 -14.35 18.56
CA SER A 165 -2.91 -14.42 18.80
C SER A 165 -3.24 -14.16 20.27
N GLY A 166 -2.45 -14.71 21.20
CA GLY A 166 -2.60 -14.49 22.64
C GLY A 166 -2.42 -13.01 23.01
N LEU A 167 -1.39 -12.35 22.48
CA LEU A 167 -1.18 -10.91 22.67
C LEU A 167 -2.37 -10.09 22.18
N ARG A 168 -2.86 -10.39 20.97
CA ARG A 168 -4.02 -9.70 20.38
C ARG A 168 -5.28 -9.84 21.26
N GLN A 169 -5.55 -11.03 21.77
CA GLN A 169 -6.72 -11.33 22.60
C GLN A 169 -6.66 -10.70 23.99
N GLN A 170 -5.46 -10.54 24.56
CA GLN A 170 -5.28 -9.91 25.86
C GLN A 170 -5.33 -8.38 25.78
N GLU A 171 -5.06 -7.80 24.61
CA GLU A 171 -4.97 -6.36 24.43
C GLU A 171 -6.35 -5.70 24.29
N THR A 172 -6.60 -4.68 25.10
CA THR A 172 -7.87 -3.93 25.12
C THR A 172 -7.72 -2.49 24.60
N SER A 173 -6.49 -2.03 24.40
CA SER A 173 -6.18 -0.69 23.89
C SER A 173 -6.09 -0.64 22.37
N ARG A 174 -5.75 0.53 21.82
CA ARG A 174 -5.52 0.71 20.37
C ARG A 174 -4.37 -0.15 19.82
N LEU A 175 -3.48 -0.65 20.68
CA LEU A 175 -2.41 -1.59 20.30
C LEU A 175 -2.94 -2.89 19.70
N HIS A 176 -4.20 -3.25 19.99
CA HIS A 176 -4.86 -4.40 19.41
C HIS A 176 -4.78 -4.42 17.86
N GLN A 177 -4.89 -3.26 17.21
CA GLN A 177 -4.80 -3.15 15.75
C GLN A 177 -3.39 -3.48 15.23
N VAL A 178 -2.36 -3.12 16.00
CA VAL A 178 -0.95 -3.39 15.67
C VAL A 178 -0.67 -4.89 15.79
N TYR A 179 -1.14 -5.54 16.86
CA TYR A 179 -1.02 -6.99 17.01
C TYR A 179 -1.78 -7.75 15.93
N ALA A 180 -2.99 -7.32 15.58
CA ALA A 180 -3.76 -7.92 14.49
C ALA A 180 -3.05 -7.78 13.14
N GLY A 181 -2.46 -6.61 12.87
CA GLY A 181 -1.65 -6.33 11.68
C GLY A 181 -0.41 -7.24 11.58
N LEU A 182 0.35 -7.37 12.66
CA LEU A 182 1.49 -8.28 12.72
C LEU A 182 1.05 -9.73 12.52
N GLN A 183 0.03 -10.19 13.25
CA GLN A 183 -0.45 -11.57 13.17
C GLN A 183 -0.90 -11.93 11.74
N ILE A 184 -1.62 -11.05 11.04
CA ILE A 184 -2.09 -11.35 9.69
C ILE A 184 -0.94 -11.40 8.67
N VAL A 185 0.08 -10.54 8.82
CA VAL A 185 1.26 -10.55 7.94
C VAL A 185 2.01 -11.86 8.11
N VAL A 186 2.27 -12.26 9.36
CA VAL A 186 2.93 -13.55 9.67
C VAL A 186 2.11 -14.71 9.15
N LEU A 187 0.79 -14.71 9.38
CA LEU A 187 -0.10 -15.78 8.92
C LEU A 187 -0.07 -15.91 7.39
N ARG A 188 -0.15 -14.78 6.69
CA ARG A 188 -0.12 -14.74 5.23
C ARG A 188 1.19 -15.27 4.68
N ASN A 189 2.32 -14.85 5.23
CA ASN A 189 3.63 -15.32 4.78
C ASN A 189 3.85 -16.81 5.08
N ALA A 190 3.39 -17.27 6.24
CA ALA A 190 3.49 -18.67 6.63
C ALA A 190 2.63 -19.58 5.75
N VAL A 191 1.39 -19.16 5.43
CA VAL A 191 0.54 -19.86 4.44
C VAL A 191 1.20 -19.85 3.06
N TYR A 192 1.74 -18.73 2.62
CA TYR A 192 2.46 -18.65 1.34
C TYR A 192 3.63 -19.62 1.29
N GLN A 193 4.46 -19.73 2.32
CA GLN A 193 5.56 -20.71 2.32
C GLN A 193 5.05 -22.16 2.23
N LEU A 194 3.99 -22.50 2.96
CA LEU A 194 3.37 -23.82 2.84
C LEU A 194 2.88 -24.10 1.41
N THR A 195 2.45 -23.10 0.63
CA THR A 195 2.08 -23.32 -0.79
C THR A 195 3.26 -23.70 -1.67
N GLN A 196 4.49 -23.38 -1.27
CA GLN A 196 5.72 -23.69 -2.00
C GLN A 196 6.31 -25.04 -1.60
N GLU A 197 5.96 -25.56 -0.43
CA GLU A 197 6.48 -26.81 0.10
C GLU A 197 5.82 -28.04 -0.55
N PRO A 198 6.60 -28.96 -1.16
CA PRO A 198 6.04 -30.14 -1.80
C PRO A 198 5.46 -31.10 -0.75
N GLY A 199 4.16 -31.34 -0.81
CA GLY A 199 3.46 -32.25 0.12
C GLY A 199 2.90 -31.58 1.37
N ALA A 200 3.02 -30.25 1.50
CA ALA A 200 2.32 -29.50 2.52
C ALA A 200 0.79 -29.60 2.33
N GLY A 201 0.07 -29.64 3.45
CA GLY A 201 -1.37 -29.91 3.47
C GLY A 201 -2.00 -29.52 4.81
N ALA A 202 -3.17 -30.08 5.13
CA ALA A 202 -3.94 -29.70 6.32
C ALA A 202 -3.18 -29.90 7.64
N GLU A 203 -2.44 -31.01 7.80
CA GLU A 203 -1.69 -31.28 9.03
C GLU A 203 -0.56 -30.27 9.27
N HIS A 204 0.16 -29.87 8.21
CA HIS A 204 1.20 -28.85 8.30
C HIS A 204 0.61 -27.49 8.68
N LEU A 205 -0.53 -27.12 8.08
CA LEU A 205 -1.25 -25.90 8.45
C LEU A 205 -1.73 -25.94 9.90
N LYS A 206 -2.20 -27.10 10.38
CA LYS A 206 -2.61 -27.31 11.76
C LYS A 206 -1.44 -27.17 12.75
N CYS A 207 -0.30 -27.79 12.44
CA CYS A 207 0.92 -27.65 13.23
C CYS A 207 1.41 -26.20 13.30
N LEU A 208 1.27 -25.46 12.21
CA LEU A 208 1.64 -24.05 12.13
C LEU A 208 0.73 -23.15 12.98
N LEU A 209 -0.56 -23.46 13.05
CA LEU A 209 -1.53 -22.69 13.84
C LEU A 209 -1.53 -23.05 15.33
N GLY A 210 -1.25 -24.32 15.67
CA GLY A 210 -1.14 -24.82 17.04
C GLY A 210 0.30 -24.89 17.58
N GLY A 211 1.24 -24.25 16.89
CA GLY A 211 2.67 -24.24 17.24
C GLY A 211 2.95 -23.44 18.50
N ASN A 212 2.67 -24.02 19.67
CA ASN A 212 3.19 -23.56 20.96
C ASN A 212 4.49 -24.30 21.26
N VAL A 213 5.61 -23.82 20.73
CA VAL A 213 6.88 -24.27 21.27
C VAL A 213 7.91 -23.15 21.42
N SER A 214 8.44 -23.08 22.64
CA SER A 214 9.76 -22.51 22.99
C SER A 214 10.91 -23.32 22.35
N VAL A 215 10.74 -23.75 21.09
CA VAL A 215 11.78 -24.44 20.33
C VAL A 215 12.70 -23.37 19.80
N ALA A 216 13.90 -23.34 20.38
CA ALA A 216 15.07 -22.76 19.77
C ALA A 216 15.05 -23.13 18.28
N TRP A 217 15.16 -22.12 17.43
CA TRP A 217 15.37 -22.19 15.98
C TRP A 217 16.06 -23.49 15.53
N GLU A 218 15.33 -24.61 15.42
CA GLU A 218 15.90 -25.85 14.91
C GLU A 218 15.93 -25.71 13.40
N VAL A 219 17.15 -25.36 13.00
CA VAL A 219 17.75 -25.29 11.69
C VAL A 219 17.29 -26.41 10.75
N ASP A 220 16.49 -26.06 9.75
CA ASP A 220 16.68 -26.59 8.39
C ASP A 220 17.54 -25.57 7.63
N GLN A 221 18.85 -25.83 7.61
CA GLN A 221 19.85 -25.06 6.84
C GLN A 221 19.82 -25.42 5.34
N ASP A 222 19.08 -26.46 4.96
CA ASP A 222 19.18 -27.08 3.63
C ASP A 222 18.12 -26.61 2.62
N THR A 223 17.11 -25.84 3.02
CA THR A 223 15.99 -25.44 2.12
C THR A 223 16.14 -24.06 1.49
N PHE A 224 17.13 -23.25 1.89
CA PHE A 224 17.29 -21.86 1.44
C PHE A 224 18.48 -21.61 0.50
N GLN A 225 19.12 -22.66 -0.03
CA GLN A 225 20.00 -22.55 -1.19
C GLN A 225 19.19 -22.68 -2.49
N THR A 226 18.39 -21.66 -2.81
CA THR A 226 17.98 -21.42 -4.20
C THR A 226 18.70 -20.17 -4.68
N ASP A 227 19.31 -20.32 -5.86
CA ASP A 227 20.27 -19.40 -6.44
C ASP A 227 19.85 -17.93 -6.38
N SER A 228 20.83 -17.11 -6.03
CA SER A 228 20.86 -15.66 -6.17
C SER A 228 20.39 -15.22 -7.57
N LYS A 229 19.12 -14.85 -7.72
CA LYS A 229 18.64 -13.95 -8.80
C LYS A 229 17.21 -13.40 -8.67
N GLU A 230 16.46 -13.69 -7.62
CA GLU A 230 15.15 -13.07 -7.37
C GLU A 230 15.19 -12.09 -6.20
N SER A 231 16.11 -11.13 -6.26
CA SER A 231 16.13 -9.95 -5.38
C SER A 231 15.25 -8.83 -5.93
N SER A 232 14.14 -9.15 -6.61
CA SER A 232 13.01 -8.23 -6.69
C SER A 232 12.25 -8.38 -5.38
N MET A 233 12.43 -7.41 -4.49
CA MET A 233 11.63 -7.21 -3.29
C MET A 233 10.20 -7.69 -3.55
N GLN A 234 9.68 -8.55 -2.67
CA GLN A 234 8.33 -9.13 -2.76
C GLN A 234 7.26 -8.06 -2.47
N SER A 235 7.31 -6.94 -3.20
CA SER A 235 6.26 -5.96 -3.31
C SER A 235 5.06 -6.65 -3.95
N SER A 236 4.03 -6.87 -3.13
CA SER A 236 2.68 -7.19 -3.57
C SER A 236 2.54 -8.45 -4.44
N LEU A 237 2.86 -9.61 -3.87
CA LEU A 237 2.67 -10.94 -4.49
C LEU A 237 1.20 -11.35 -4.79
N ILE A 238 0.25 -10.41 -4.94
CA ILE A 238 -1.06 -10.67 -5.54
C ILE A 238 -1.35 -9.82 -6.80
N GLN A 239 -0.47 -8.88 -7.17
CA GLN A 239 -0.63 -8.13 -8.43
C GLN A 239 0.66 -8.13 -9.26
N GLY A 240 1.04 -9.32 -9.74
CA GLY A 240 1.64 -9.45 -11.07
C GLY A 240 0.51 -9.74 -12.07
N SER A 241 0.59 -9.14 -13.27
CA SER A 241 -0.26 -9.47 -14.43
C SER A 241 -0.53 -10.98 -14.49
N MET A 242 -1.77 -11.39 -14.21
CA MET A 242 -2.28 -12.77 -14.28
C MET A 242 -1.28 -13.86 -13.86
N GLY A 243 -0.71 -13.73 -12.66
CA GLY A 243 0.00 -14.83 -12.01
C GLY A 243 -0.99 -15.79 -11.35
N THR A 244 -0.83 -17.10 -11.56
CA THR A 244 -1.57 -18.12 -10.81
C THR A 244 -1.27 -17.96 -9.33
N VAL A 245 -2.27 -17.65 -8.50
CA VAL A 245 -2.12 -17.63 -7.04
C VAL A 245 -1.70 -19.02 -6.59
N PRO A 246 -0.60 -19.18 -5.84
CA PRO A 246 -0.18 -20.50 -5.38
C PRO A 246 -1.22 -21.02 -4.38
N THR A 247 -1.54 -22.32 -4.47
CA THR A 247 -2.64 -22.91 -3.68
C THR A 247 -2.14 -24.03 -2.77
N LEU A 248 -2.61 -24.03 -1.53
CA LEU A 248 -2.35 -25.08 -0.55
C LEU A 248 -3.47 -26.12 -0.60
N HIS A 249 -3.13 -27.35 -0.97
CA HIS A 249 -4.09 -28.45 -1.06
C HIS A 249 -4.37 -29.05 0.33
N THR A 250 -5.27 -28.43 1.09
CA THR A 250 -5.66 -28.87 2.45
C THR A 250 -6.91 -29.75 2.51
N GLY A 251 -7.67 -29.89 1.42
CA GLY A 251 -9.02 -30.47 1.49
C GLY A 251 -9.99 -29.60 2.31
N PRO A 252 -11.17 -30.10 2.73
CA PRO A 252 -12.19 -29.29 3.41
C PRO A 252 -11.91 -29.01 4.90
N ASP A 253 -10.91 -29.68 5.50
CA ASP A 253 -10.64 -29.59 6.93
C ASP A 253 -9.67 -28.44 7.24
N CYS A 254 -10.21 -27.23 7.31
CA CYS A 254 -9.48 -26.00 7.67
C CYS A 254 -10.14 -25.29 8.85
N LYS A 255 -10.61 -26.05 9.86
CA LYS A 255 -11.41 -25.49 10.98
C LYS A 255 -10.64 -24.46 11.79
N GLU A 256 -9.36 -24.73 12.10
CA GLU A 256 -8.52 -23.84 12.89
C GLU A 256 -8.23 -22.53 12.15
N LEU A 257 -7.81 -22.62 10.88
CA LEU A 257 -7.60 -21.43 10.05
C LEU A 257 -8.90 -20.62 9.92
N ARG A 258 -10.03 -21.29 9.67
CA ARG A 258 -11.34 -20.63 9.61
C ARG A 258 -11.68 -19.90 10.92
N ALA A 259 -11.38 -20.49 12.08
CA ALA A 259 -11.61 -19.85 13.37
C ALA A 259 -10.73 -18.60 13.55
N VAL A 260 -9.46 -18.66 13.17
CA VAL A 260 -8.54 -17.50 13.22
C VAL A 260 -9.02 -16.38 12.29
N LEU A 261 -9.37 -16.71 11.05
CA LEU A 261 -9.88 -15.74 10.08
C LEU A 261 -11.20 -15.11 10.52
N SER A 262 -12.15 -15.91 11.03
CA SER A 262 -13.42 -15.42 11.55
C SER A 262 -13.20 -14.46 12.72
N SER A 263 -12.31 -14.80 13.65
CA SER A 263 -12.00 -13.96 14.80
C SER A 263 -11.38 -12.61 14.39
N LEU A 264 -10.46 -12.61 13.41
CA LEU A 264 -9.89 -11.36 12.86
C LEU A 264 -10.95 -10.52 12.13
N LEU A 265 -11.85 -11.17 11.37
CA LEU A 265 -12.94 -10.49 10.67
C LEU A 265 -13.96 -9.89 11.63
N GLU A 266 -14.32 -10.60 12.68
CA GLU A 266 -15.21 -10.13 13.74
C GLU A 266 -14.64 -8.89 14.43
N GLU A 267 -13.34 -8.84 14.71
CA GLU A 267 -12.71 -7.69 15.38
C GLU A 267 -12.41 -6.53 14.41
N SER A 268 -12.38 -6.78 13.09
CA SER A 268 -11.90 -5.83 12.07
C SER A 268 -12.59 -4.46 12.06
N TYR A 269 -13.83 -4.37 12.54
CA TYR A 269 -14.57 -3.11 12.53
C TYR A 269 -14.21 -2.15 13.65
N LEU A 270 -13.45 -2.62 14.64
CA LEU A 270 -12.90 -1.77 15.70
C LEU A 270 -11.66 -1.02 15.21
N PHE A 271 -11.20 -1.31 13.99
CA PHE A 271 -9.94 -0.80 13.47
C PHE A 271 -10.15 0.55 12.79
N THR A 272 -9.07 1.34 12.66
CA THR A 272 -9.12 2.50 11.76
C THR A 272 -9.36 2.02 10.32
N PRO A 273 -10.00 2.83 9.44
CA PRO A 273 -10.27 2.42 8.06
C PRO A 273 -9.04 1.90 7.31
N LEU A 274 -7.88 2.55 7.52
CA LEU A 274 -6.62 2.14 6.90
C LEU A 274 -6.14 0.77 7.41
N CYS A 275 -6.14 0.55 8.73
CA CYS A 275 -5.75 -0.74 9.32
C CYS A 275 -6.72 -1.86 8.92
N GLN A 276 -8.02 -1.56 8.86
CA GLN A 276 -9.02 -2.51 8.39
C GLN A 276 -8.81 -2.86 6.91
N ALA A 277 -8.55 -1.89 6.04
CA ALA A 277 -8.25 -2.13 4.63
C ALA A 277 -7.01 -3.02 4.46
N ALA A 278 -5.93 -2.74 5.21
CA ALA A 278 -4.71 -3.54 5.20
C ALA A 278 -4.96 -4.98 5.69
N LEU A 279 -5.74 -5.16 6.76
CA LEU A 279 -6.16 -6.48 7.25
C LEU A 279 -6.96 -7.24 6.18
N LEU A 280 -7.99 -6.60 5.59
CA LEU A 280 -8.84 -7.22 4.57
C LEU A 280 -8.04 -7.62 3.33
N HIS A 281 -7.09 -6.78 2.92
CA HIS A 281 -6.16 -7.10 1.85
C HIS A 281 -5.42 -8.41 2.15
N ARG A 282 -4.74 -8.51 3.30
CA ARG A 282 -3.98 -9.72 3.66
C ARG A 282 -4.87 -10.96 3.88
N LEU A 283 -6.06 -10.79 4.46
CA LEU A 283 -7.04 -11.88 4.59
C LEU A 283 -7.49 -12.40 3.22
N THR A 284 -7.68 -11.50 2.25
CA THR A 284 -8.02 -11.86 0.86
C THR A 284 -6.93 -12.74 0.26
N GLU A 285 -5.65 -12.39 0.48
CA GLU A 285 -4.52 -13.21 0.02
C GLU A 285 -4.53 -14.61 0.66
N VAL A 286 -4.75 -14.70 1.97
CA VAL A 286 -4.79 -16.00 2.68
C VAL A 286 -5.92 -16.89 2.17
N VAL A 287 -7.12 -16.35 1.99
CA VAL A 287 -8.27 -17.11 1.49
C VAL A 287 -8.08 -17.53 0.03
N ALA A 288 -7.45 -16.69 -0.80
CA ALA A 288 -7.10 -17.05 -2.18
C ALA A 288 -6.08 -18.20 -2.25
N MET A 289 -5.13 -18.25 -1.31
CA MET A 289 -4.13 -19.33 -1.25
C MET A 289 -4.67 -20.65 -0.68
N VAL A 290 -5.80 -20.66 0.03
CA VAL A 290 -6.35 -21.86 0.68
C VAL A 290 -7.77 -22.16 0.18
N PRO A 291 -7.93 -22.89 -0.95
CA PRO A 291 -9.23 -23.19 -1.55
C PRO A 291 -10.21 -23.94 -0.62
N GLY A 292 -9.73 -24.59 0.44
CA GLY A 292 -10.57 -25.24 1.45
C GLY A 292 -11.43 -24.27 2.29
N ILE A 293 -11.16 -22.97 2.19
CA ILE A 293 -11.94 -21.92 2.88
C ILE A 293 -12.78 -21.17 1.84
N PRO A 294 -14.11 -21.23 1.94
CA PRO A 294 -14.97 -20.53 0.99
C PRO A 294 -14.86 -19.00 1.20
N PRO A 295 -14.79 -18.19 0.13
CA PRO A 295 -14.80 -16.72 0.19
C PRO A 295 -16.02 -16.14 0.93
N ALA A 296 -17.09 -16.92 1.05
CA ALA A 296 -18.29 -16.59 1.82
C ALA A 296 -18.01 -16.16 3.29
N ILE A 297 -16.83 -16.49 3.84
CA ILE A 297 -16.40 -15.98 5.16
C ILE A 297 -16.41 -14.45 5.24
N PHE A 298 -16.21 -13.75 4.12
CA PHE A 298 -16.26 -12.29 4.06
C PHE A 298 -17.68 -11.71 3.99
N ARG A 299 -18.74 -12.50 3.78
CA ARG A 299 -20.09 -11.97 3.51
C ARG A 299 -20.61 -11.00 4.58
N ALA A 300 -20.44 -11.35 5.85
CA ALA A 300 -20.90 -10.49 6.95
C ALA A 300 -20.21 -9.12 6.93
N GLN A 301 -18.92 -9.11 6.59
CA GLN A 301 -18.14 -7.89 6.50
C GLN A 301 -18.44 -7.12 5.21
N LEU A 302 -18.66 -7.81 4.09
CA LEU A 302 -19.02 -7.23 2.81
C LEU A 302 -20.29 -6.37 2.93
N LEU A 303 -21.33 -6.87 3.59
CA LEU A 303 -22.58 -6.10 3.79
C LEU A 303 -22.36 -4.73 4.46
N ARG A 304 -21.33 -4.62 5.31
CA ARG A 304 -20.96 -3.36 5.96
C ARG A 304 -20.11 -2.48 5.04
N LEU A 305 -19.18 -3.10 4.31
CA LEU A 305 -18.27 -2.42 3.39
C LEU A 305 -18.97 -1.87 2.15
N LEU A 306 -20.02 -2.54 1.68
CA LEU A 306 -20.90 -2.04 0.63
C LEU A 306 -21.46 -0.65 0.97
N GLY A 307 -21.51 -0.29 2.26
CA GLY A 307 -21.93 1.00 2.80
C GLY A 307 -20.89 2.13 2.79
N THR A 308 -19.60 1.85 2.58
CA THR A 308 -18.50 2.76 2.96
C THR A 308 -18.22 3.91 1.99
N SER A 309 -17.95 5.10 2.52
CA SER A 309 -17.38 6.23 1.77
C SER A 309 -15.87 6.34 1.92
N GLU A 310 -15.25 5.52 2.76
CA GLU A 310 -13.80 5.53 2.97
C GLU A 310 -13.09 4.91 1.75
N VAL A 311 -12.22 5.68 1.09
CA VAL A 311 -11.50 5.26 -0.13
C VAL A 311 -10.75 3.94 0.06
N CYS A 312 -10.01 3.79 1.16
CA CYS A 312 -9.21 2.60 1.43
C CYS A 312 -10.07 1.32 1.58
N LEU A 313 -11.23 1.42 2.24
CA LEU A 313 -12.16 0.31 2.42
C LEU A 313 -12.91 -0.04 1.14
N PHE A 314 -13.26 0.98 0.35
CA PHE A 314 -13.87 0.77 -0.96
C PHE A 314 -12.88 0.05 -1.89
N HIS A 315 -11.62 0.48 -1.92
CA HIS A 315 -10.56 -0.16 -2.69
C HIS A 315 -10.35 -1.62 -2.28
N ALA A 316 -10.30 -1.91 -0.97
CA ALA A 316 -10.20 -3.29 -0.48
C ALA A 316 -11.40 -4.16 -0.92
N THR A 317 -12.59 -3.56 -1.04
CA THR A 317 -13.78 -4.25 -1.55
C THR A 317 -13.69 -4.57 -3.04
N LEU A 318 -13.20 -3.62 -3.84
CA LEU A 318 -12.92 -3.86 -5.26
C LEU A 318 -11.85 -4.93 -5.46
N LEU A 319 -10.81 -4.94 -4.62
CA LEU A 319 -9.80 -5.99 -4.68
C LEU A 319 -10.40 -7.37 -4.35
N MET A 320 -11.23 -7.48 -3.31
CA MET A 320 -11.96 -8.72 -3.04
C MET A 320 -12.82 -9.16 -4.24
N LYS A 321 -13.40 -8.20 -4.98
CA LYS A 321 -14.13 -8.48 -6.21
C LYS A 321 -13.21 -9.02 -7.30
N CYS A 322 -12.05 -8.40 -7.52
CA CYS A 322 -11.03 -8.91 -8.46
C CYS A 322 -10.64 -10.36 -8.13
N THR A 323 -10.45 -10.68 -6.84
CA THR A 323 -9.94 -11.98 -6.41
C THR A 323 -11.01 -13.08 -6.43
N PHE A 324 -12.23 -12.79 -5.99
CA PHE A 324 -13.25 -13.82 -5.75
C PHE A 324 -14.42 -13.80 -6.72
N THR A 325 -14.61 -12.73 -7.49
CA THR A 325 -15.63 -12.65 -8.53
C THR A 325 -17.01 -13.16 -8.06
N ASP A 326 -17.60 -14.12 -8.79
CA ASP A 326 -18.92 -14.71 -8.56
C ASP A 326 -18.99 -15.58 -7.29
N SER A 327 -17.84 -15.98 -6.74
CA SER A 327 -17.82 -16.81 -5.53
C SER A 327 -18.18 -16.00 -4.26
N LEU A 328 -18.01 -14.68 -4.31
CA LEU A 328 -18.34 -13.76 -3.21
C LEU A 328 -19.42 -12.75 -3.59
N PHE A 329 -19.39 -12.20 -4.81
CA PHE A 329 -20.27 -11.13 -5.25
C PHE A 329 -21.37 -11.65 -6.19
N SER A 330 -22.58 -11.14 -6.01
CA SER A 330 -23.67 -11.32 -6.98
C SER A 330 -23.67 -10.20 -8.01
N ALA A 331 -24.36 -10.40 -9.14
CA ALA A 331 -24.58 -9.34 -10.13
C ALA A 331 -25.29 -8.10 -9.55
N GLU A 332 -26.13 -8.28 -8.51
CA GLU A 332 -26.76 -7.16 -7.80
C GLU A 332 -25.75 -6.35 -6.98
N ASP A 333 -24.80 -7.03 -6.33
CA ASP A 333 -23.71 -6.39 -5.59
C ASP A 333 -22.80 -5.59 -6.53
N GLU A 334 -22.49 -6.14 -7.71
CA GLU A 334 -21.70 -5.46 -8.74
C GLU A 334 -22.38 -4.18 -9.23
N ALA A 335 -23.65 -4.28 -9.61
CA ALA A 335 -24.43 -3.13 -10.06
C ALA A 335 -24.55 -2.07 -8.96
N PHE A 336 -24.66 -2.49 -7.69
CA PHE A 336 -24.69 -1.60 -6.55
C PHE A 336 -23.34 -0.89 -6.33
N LEU A 337 -22.22 -1.62 -6.38
CA LEU A 337 -20.88 -1.06 -6.27
C LEU A 337 -20.59 -0.03 -7.36
N LEU A 338 -20.96 -0.35 -8.60
CA LEU A 338 -20.78 0.56 -9.73
C LEU A 338 -21.61 1.84 -9.55
N LYS A 339 -22.89 1.73 -9.16
CA LYS A 339 -23.73 2.90 -8.84
C LYS A 339 -23.13 3.76 -7.73
N ARG A 340 -22.53 3.14 -6.71
CA ARG A 340 -21.84 3.87 -5.64
C ARG A 340 -20.62 4.63 -6.13
N LEU A 341 -19.79 4.02 -6.97
CA LEU A 341 -18.63 4.69 -7.57
C LEU A 341 -19.07 5.95 -8.34
N LEU A 342 -20.14 5.83 -9.12
CA LEU A 342 -20.71 6.97 -9.86
C LEU A 342 -21.17 8.10 -8.93
N VAL A 343 -21.87 7.78 -7.84
CA VAL A 343 -22.29 8.78 -6.85
C VAL A 343 -21.09 9.42 -6.15
N LEU A 344 -20.11 8.62 -5.71
CA LEU A 344 -18.95 9.10 -4.96
C LEU A 344 -18.01 9.96 -5.82
N SER A 345 -17.82 9.61 -7.10
CA SER A 345 -17.05 10.43 -8.06
C SER A 345 -17.64 11.83 -8.30
N GLN A 346 -18.88 12.08 -7.87
CA GLN A 346 -19.57 13.36 -7.98
C GLN A 346 -19.86 14.04 -6.64
N HIS A 347 -19.58 13.38 -5.53
CA HIS A 347 -20.01 13.86 -4.23
C HIS A 347 -19.34 15.19 -3.86
N ALA A 348 -20.15 16.21 -3.59
CA ALA A 348 -19.66 17.59 -3.43
C ALA A 348 -18.66 17.76 -2.28
N LEU A 349 -18.81 16.98 -1.20
CA LEU A 349 -17.94 17.07 -0.02
C LEU A 349 -16.60 16.33 -0.18
N LEU A 350 -16.42 15.54 -1.24
CA LEU A 350 -15.17 14.82 -1.45
C LEU A 350 -14.14 15.69 -2.15
N SER A 351 -12.89 15.48 -1.80
CA SER A 351 -11.74 16.14 -2.41
C SER A 351 -11.54 15.66 -3.86
N THR A 352 -10.84 16.47 -4.66
CA THR A 352 -10.51 16.14 -6.05
C THR A 352 -9.76 14.80 -6.18
N PRO A 353 -8.73 14.49 -5.35
CA PRO A 353 -8.06 13.18 -5.42
C PRO A 353 -9.00 11.99 -5.20
N GLU A 354 -9.94 12.09 -4.25
CA GLU A 354 -10.91 11.02 -3.98
C GLU A 354 -11.86 10.83 -5.16
N LYS A 355 -12.36 11.92 -5.76
CA LYS A 355 -13.21 11.86 -6.96
C LYS A 355 -12.49 11.21 -8.13
N LEU A 356 -11.23 11.58 -8.37
CA LEU A 356 -10.40 11.00 -9.43
C LEU A 356 -10.13 9.52 -9.18
N PHE A 357 -9.87 9.12 -7.93
CA PHE A 357 -9.74 7.71 -7.56
C PHE A 357 -11.00 6.91 -7.90
N TYR A 358 -12.20 7.42 -7.59
CA TYR A 358 -13.43 6.71 -7.96
C TYR A 358 -13.67 6.66 -9.47
N MET A 359 -13.27 7.69 -10.21
CA MET A 359 -13.31 7.66 -11.68
C MET A 359 -12.39 6.58 -12.24
N ASP A 360 -11.18 6.47 -11.71
CA ASP A 360 -10.22 5.44 -12.08
C ASP A 360 -10.74 4.02 -11.78
N CYS A 361 -11.41 3.85 -10.63
CA CYS A 361 -12.07 2.60 -10.28
C CYS A 361 -13.23 2.23 -11.21
N ILE A 362 -13.91 3.21 -11.83
CA ILE A 362 -14.98 2.96 -12.81
C ILE A 362 -14.36 2.44 -14.12
N LEU A 363 -13.28 3.08 -14.58
CA LEU A 363 -12.56 2.66 -15.79
C LEU A 363 -12.01 1.24 -15.66
N HIS A 364 -11.49 0.90 -14.48
CA HIS A 364 -10.87 -0.39 -14.20
C HIS A 364 -11.76 -1.30 -13.33
N PHE A 365 -13.09 -1.18 -13.45
CA PHE A 365 -13.99 -1.96 -12.62
C PHE A 365 -13.81 -3.48 -12.89
N PRO A 366 -13.63 -4.31 -11.84
CA PRO A 366 -13.36 -5.74 -11.98
C PRO A 366 -14.62 -6.53 -12.30
N GLU A 367 -15.11 -6.36 -13.52
CA GLU A 367 -16.26 -7.06 -14.06
C GLU A 367 -15.90 -8.46 -14.54
N ASN A 368 -16.86 -9.38 -14.45
CA ASN A 368 -16.73 -10.71 -15.01
C ASN A 368 -16.89 -10.67 -16.53
N ARG A 369 -15.81 -10.38 -17.25
CA ARG A 369 -15.83 -10.39 -18.72
C ARG A 369 -15.75 -11.81 -19.28
N PRO A 370 -16.48 -12.11 -20.37
CA PRO A 370 -16.25 -13.34 -21.12
C PRO A 370 -14.82 -13.34 -21.69
N ILE A 371 -14.15 -14.51 -21.64
CA ILE A 371 -12.74 -14.77 -21.97
C ILE A 371 -12.34 -14.33 -23.41
N SER A 372 -13.31 -13.96 -24.25
CA SER A 372 -13.09 -13.55 -25.65
C SER A 372 -12.83 -12.05 -25.86
N CYS A 373 -12.87 -11.21 -24.82
CA CYS A 373 -12.43 -9.81 -24.94
C CYS A 373 -10.91 -9.74 -24.78
N GLY A 374 -10.20 -9.27 -25.81
CA GLY A 374 -8.74 -9.16 -25.78
C GLY A 374 -8.24 -8.26 -24.65
N ASP A 375 -7.15 -8.69 -23.99
CA ASP A 375 -6.53 -8.04 -22.82
C ASP A 375 -5.90 -6.65 -23.09
N SER A 376 -6.14 -6.04 -24.26
CA SER A 376 -5.37 -4.90 -24.74
C SER A 376 -6.07 -3.54 -24.74
N ASP A 377 -7.36 -3.45 -24.43
CA ASP A 377 -8.09 -2.16 -24.46
C ASP A 377 -8.74 -1.84 -23.11
N GLU A 378 -8.68 -0.56 -22.73
CA GLU A 378 -9.48 0.11 -21.69
C GLU A 378 -10.98 0.04 -22.07
N ALA A 379 -11.54 -1.16 -22.12
CA ALA A 379 -12.96 -1.34 -22.34
C ALA A 379 -13.72 -0.93 -21.07
N LEU A 380 -14.93 -0.41 -21.24
CA LEU A 380 -15.74 0.01 -20.10
C LEU A 380 -16.45 -1.18 -19.44
N PRO A 381 -16.95 -1.02 -18.21
CA PRO A 381 -17.78 -2.05 -17.59
C PRO A 381 -19.09 -2.19 -18.36
N VAL A 382 -19.50 -3.41 -18.72
CA VAL A 382 -20.76 -3.72 -19.43
C VAL A 382 -21.97 -3.23 -18.64
N LEU A 383 -21.92 -3.28 -17.31
CA LEU A 383 -22.96 -2.74 -16.43
C LEU A 383 -23.06 -1.20 -16.47
N LEU A 384 -22.06 -0.50 -17.01
CA LEU A 384 -22.04 0.96 -17.13
C LEU A 384 -22.84 1.39 -18.37
N THR A 385 -24.16 1.47 -18.23
CA THR A 385 -24.99 2.02 -19.32
C THR A 385 -24.92 3.55 -19.34
N PRO A 386 -25.07 4.20 -20.51
CA PRO A 386 -25.04 5.65 -20.63
C PRO A 386 -26.17 6.34 -19.88
N GLN A 387 -27.30 5.65 -19.66
CA GLN A 387 -28.36 6.15 -18.78
C GLN A 387 -27.85 6.38 -17.36
N ILE A 388 -27.08 5.44 -16.81
CA ILE A 388 -26.51 5.55 -15.46
C ILE A 388 -25.34 6.55 -15.47
N ALA A 389 -24.53 6.53 -16.54
CA ALA A 389 -23.40 7.43 -16.70
C ALA A 389 -23.80 8.88 -17.02
N SER A 390 -25.03 9.16 -17.43
CA SER A 390 -25.53 10.52 -17.69
C SER A 390 -25.38 11.46 -16.50
N THR A 391 -25.31 10.92 -15.28
CA THR A 391 -25.02 11.68 -14.07
C THR A 391 -23.63 12.30 -14.06
N LEU A 392 -22.66 11.70 -14.78
CA LEU A 392 -21.28 12.15 -14.85
C LEU A 392 -21.02 13.23 -15.90
N LEU A 393 -22.06 13.76 -16.56
CA LEU A 393 -21.88 14.80 -17.57
C LEU A 393 -21.03 15.96 -17.02
N PRO A 394 -19.95 16.35 -17.72
CA PRO A 394 -19.08 17.44 -17.27
C PRO A 394 -19.85 18.75 -17.11
N THR A 395 -19.61 19.44 -15.99
CA THR A 395 -20.13 20.78 -15.75
C THR A 395 -18.98 21.76 -15.64
N VAL A 396 -19.19 23.02 -16.03
CA VAL A 396 -18.15 24.06 -15.95
C VAL A 396 -17.73 24.41 -14.51
N PHE A 397 -18.46 23.89 -13.51
CA PHE A 397 -18.15 24.05 -12.08
C PHE A 397 -17.25 22.94 -11.55
N ASN A 398 -16.95 21.92 -12.35
CA ASN A 398 -15.99 20.90 -11.98
C ASN A 398 -14.57 21.46 -11.99
N ASP A 399 -13.73 20.99 -11.08
CA ASP A 399 -12.30 21.26 -11.17
C ASP A 399 -11.73 20.65 -12.45
N SER A 400 -10.62 21.22 -12.92
CA SER A 400 -10.02 20.87 -14.21
C SER A 400 -9.72 19.38 -14.36
N ALA A 401 -9.27 18.72 -13.28
CA ALA A 401 -8.90 17.31 -13.34
C ALA A 401 -10.15 16.41 -13.41
N THR A 402 -11.16 16.67 -12.57
CA THR A 402 -12.40 15.87 -12.59
C THR A 402 -13.19 16.08 -13.87
N LEU A 403 -13.17 17.29 -14.45
CA LEU A 403 -13.78 17.58 -15.75
C LEU A 403 -13.15 16.72 -16.85
N LEU A 404 -11.83 16.69 -16.95
CA LEU A 404 -11.12 15.92 -17.96
C LEU A 404 -11.34 14.40 -17.79
N ALA A 405 -11.30 13.90 -16.55
CA ALA A 405 -11.56 12.49 -16.28
C ALA A 405 -12.99 12.08 -16.67
N ARG A 406 -13.99 12.93 -16.42
CA ARG A 406 -15.38 12.69 -16.83
C ARG A 406 -15.54 12.75 -18.34
N LEU A 407 -14.92 13.73 -19.00
CA LEU A 407 -14.96 13.84 -20.44
C LEU A 407 -14.34 12.60 -21.11
N HIS A 408 -13.21 12.11 -20.59
CA HIS A 408 -12.59 10.87 -21.06
C HIS A 408 -13.58 9.70 -20.93
N LEU A 409 -14.13 9.45 -19.74
CA LEU A 409 -15.05 8.33 -19.51
C LEU A 409 -16.28 8.40 -20.43
N GLN A 410 -16.88 9.58 -20.57
CA GLN A 410 -18.03 9.78 -21.46
C GLN A 410 -17.66 9.58 -22.94
N SER A 411 -16.44 9.95 -23.33
CA SER A 411 -15.97 9.75 -24.70
C SER A 411 -15.85 8.27 -25.03
N LEU A 412 -15.32 7.47 -24.10
CA LEU A 412 -15.29 6.00 -24.24
C LEU A 412 -16.71 5.42 -24.34
N LEU A 413 -17.64 5.87 -23.50
CA LEU A 413 -19.02 5.36 -23.47
C LEU A 413 -19.72 5.58 -24.82
N TYR A 414 -19.65 6.80 -25.35
CA TYR A 414 -20.28 7.11 -26.64
C TYR A 414 -19.53 6.53 -27.84
N LEU A 415 -18.28 6.10 -27.68
CA LEU A 415 -17.56 5.35 -28.70
C LEU A 415 -18.11 3.92 -28.85
N GLU A 416 -18.46 3.27 -27.73
CA GLU A 416 -18.98 1.90 -27.71
C GLU A 416 -20.43 1.77 -28.24
N GLU A 417 -21.26 2.80 -28.10
CA GLU A 417 -22.67 2.77 -28.53
C GLU A 417 -22.90 2.85 -30.04
N GLY A 418 -21.90 3.28 -30.82
CA GLY A 418 -22.06 3.54 -32.25
C GLY A 418 -22.92 4.78 -32.56
N GLU A 419 -23.02 5.14 -33.84
CA GLU A 419 -23.58 6.43 -34.32
C GLU A 419 -25.09 6.65 -34.06
N GLU A 420 -25.81 5.67 -33.49
CA GLU A 420 -27.28 5.71 -33.39
C GLU A 420 -27.80 6.65 -32.28
N GLU A 421 -27.00 7.03 -31.28
CA GLU A 421 -27.38 7.99 -30.23
C GLU A 421 -26.58 9.31 -30.29
N SER A 422 -26.77 10.08 -31.36
CA SER A 422 -26.18 11.42 -31.60
C SER A 422 -26.36 12.49 -30.49
N ARG A 423 -27.17 12.24 -29.46
CA ARG A 423 -27.43 13.19 -28.36
C ARG A 423 -26.26 13.31 -27.39
N GLY A 424 -25.57 12.22 -27.09
CA GLY A 424 -24.44 12.23 -26.16
C GLY A 424 -23.26 13.05 -26.68
N LEU A 425 -22.89 12.80 -27.93
CA LEU A 425 -21.83 13.53 -28.63
C LEU A 425 -22.13 15.03 -28.74
N ALA A 426 -23.38 15.40 -29.02
CA ALA A 426 -23.82 16.79 -29.05
C ALA A 426 -23.62 17.48 -27.68
N CYS A 427 -23.98 16.81 -26.58
CA CYS A 427 -23.77 17.33 -25.22
C CYS A 427 -22.28 17.56 -24.90
N LEU A 428 -21.39 16.64 -25.31
CA LEU A 428 -19.94 16.81 -25.12
C LEU A 428 -19.41 18.01 -25.93
N TYR A 429 -19.88 18.15 -27.17
CA TYR A 429 -19.50 19.27 -28.03
C TYR A 429 -20.03 20.62 -27.52
N ASP A 430 -21.26 20.67 -27.01
CA ASP A 430 -21.84 21.86 -26.37
C ASP A 430 -21.04 22.28 -25.14
N HIS A 431 -20.54 21.31 -24.38
CA HIS A 431 -19.67 21.57 -23.24
C HIS A 431 -18.32 22.18 -23.67
N LEU A 432 -17.68 21.60 -24.70
CA LEU A 432 -16.44 22.16 -25.28
C LEU A 432 -16.65 23.59 -25.79
N THR A 433 -17.77 23.84 -26.47
CA THR A 433 -18.14 25.18 -26.97
C THR A 433 -18.36 26.16 -25.82
N SER A 434 -18.97 25.70 -24.72
CA SER A 434 -19.14 26.51 -23.51
C SER A 434 -17.79 26.89 -22.89
N MET A 435 -16.84 25.96 -22.83
CA MET A 435 -15.47 26.25 -22.38
C MET A 435 -14.73 27.20 -23.32
N LEU A 436 -14.88 27.02 -24.64
CA LEU A 436 -14.31 27.91 -25.64
C LEU A 436 -14.79 29.35 -25.42
N ASN A 437 -16.08 29.56 -25.20
CA ASN A 437 -16.63 30.89 -24.94
C ASN A 437 -16.01 31.56 -23.70
N ILE A 438 -15.74 30.78 -22.64
CA ILE A 438 -15.04 31.26 -21.44
C ILE A 438 -13.59 31.65 -21.77
N VAL A 439 -12.89 30.83 -22.57
CA VAL A 439 -11.52 31.13 -23.03
C VAL A 439 -11.48 32.39 -23.90
N GLU A 440 -12.45 32.56 -24.82
CA GLU A 440 -12.57 33.77 -25.65
C GLU A 440 -12.76 35.04 -24.82
N CYS A 441 -13.50 34.94 -23.71
CA CYS A 441 -13.76 36.03 -22.77
C CYS A 441 -12.58 36.31 -21.80
N GLY A 442 -11.44 35.64 -21.97
CA GLY A 442 -10.25 35.85 -21.14
C GLY A 442 -10.26 35.03 -19.85
N GLY A 443 -10.67 33.76 -19.92
CA GLY A 443 -10.62 32.81 -18.81
C GLY A 443 -9.24 32.65 -18.16
N SER A 444 -9.20 32.05 -16.96
CA SER A 444 -7.97 31.81 -16.22
C SER A 444 -7.02 30.87 -16.98
N ARG A 445 -5.71 30.94 -16.68
CA ARG A 445 -4.70 30.04 -17.27
C ARG A 445 -5.09 28.56 -17.11
N GLU A 446 -5.69 28.22 -15.99
CA GLU A 446 -6.16 26.86 -15.70
C GLU A 446 -7.24 26.43 -16.69
N ILE A 447 -8.31 27.22 -16.85
CA ILE A 447 -9.41 26.91 -17.77
C ILE A 447 -8.93 26.82 -19.22
N VAL A 448 -7.98 27.68 -19.62
CA VAL A 448 -7.36 27.62 -20.94
C VAL A 448 -6.69 26.27 -21.18
N VAL A 449 -5.84 25.82 -20.23
CA VAL A 449 -5.16 24.52 -20.34
C VAL A 449 -6.17 23.37 -20.37
N THR A 450 -7.22 23.45 -19.53
CA THR A 450 -8.27 22.43 -19.47
C THR A 450 -9.04 22.35 -20.78
N PHE A 451 -9.39 23.49 -21.40
CA PHE A 451 -10.06 23.52 -22.70
C PHE A 451 -9.23 22.83 -23.78
N PHE A 452 -7.94 23.16 -23.90
CA PHE A 452 -7.09 22.55 -24.92
C PHE A 452 -6.90 21.05 -24.72
N ARG A 453 -6.77 20.59 -23.47
CA ARG A 453 -6.75 19.14 -23.16
C ARG A 453 -8.07 18.46 -23.49
N ALA A 454 -9.19 19.12 -23.20
CA ALA A 454 -10.52 18.61 -23.50
C ALA A 454 -10.77 18.52 -25.02
N ALA A 455 -10.35 19.53 -25.77
CA ALA A 455 -10.41 19.53 -27.24
C ALA A 455 -9.53 18.43 -27.84
N TYR A 456 -8.32 18.21 -27.31
CA TYR A 456 -7.46 17.08 -27.70
C TYR A 456 -8.16 15.74 -27.46
N LEU A 457 -8.71 15.51 -26.25
CA LEU A 457 -9.42 14.25 -25.94
C LEU A 457 -10.59 14.02 -26.90
N PHE A 458 -11.39 15.06 -27.17
CA PHE A 458 -12.51 14.94 -28.08
C PHE A 458 -12.06 14.60 -29.51
N LEU A 459 -11.04 15.28 -30.03
CA LEU A 459 -10.50 14.97 -31.36
C LEU A 459 -9.86 13.58 -31.41
N PHE A 460 -9.22 13.15 -30.32
CA PHE A 460 -8.61 11.83 -30.22
C PHE A 460 -9.66 10.71 -30.41
N TYR A 461 -10.79 10.78 -29.70
CA TYR A 461 -11.86 9.77 -29.81
C TYR A 461 -12.77 9.96 -31.02
N PHE A 462 -13.09 11.21 -31.41
CA PHE A 462 -14.13 11.51 -32.40
C PHE A 462 -13.60 12.13 -33.71
N SER A 463 -12.31 11.96 -34.03
CA SER A 463 -11.71 12.43 -35.29
C SER A 463 -12.45 12.00 -36.56
N GLN A 464 -13.18 10.88 -36.48
CA GLN A 464 -13.96 10.34 -37.61
C GLN A 464 -15.23 11.16 -37.91
N VAL A 465 -15.74 11.92 -36.94
CA VAL A 465 -16.95 12.74 -37.09
C VAL A 465 -16.60 14.09 -37.70
N GLN A 466 -16.63 14.15 -39.04
CA GLN A 466 -16.11 15.29 -39.82
C GLN A 466 -16.77 16.64 -39.49
N SER A 467 -18.07 16.67 -39.17
CA SER A 467 -18.79 17.92 -38.87
C SER A 467 -18.21 18.63 -37.64
N TYR A 468 -18.13 17.93 -36.51
CA TYR A 468 -17.60 18.50 -35.26
C TYR A 468 -16.11 18.81 -35.36
N CYS A 469 -15.32 17.98 -36.06
CA CYS A 469 -13.89 18.24 -36.25
C CYS A 469 -13.64 19.50 -37.08
N TRP A 470 -14.42 19.69 -38.16
CA TRP A 470 -14.32 20.88 -39.00
C TRP A 470 -14.72 22.14 -38.23
N ASP A 471 -15.86 22.10 -37.54
CA ASP A 471 -16.37 23.24 -36.77
C ASP A 471 -15.41 23.63 -35.63
N LEU A 472 -14.88 22.64 -34.90
CA LEU A 472 -13.88 22.88 -33.84
C LEU A 472 -12.59 23.47 -34.43
N SER A 473 -12.13 22.98 -35.58
CA SER A 473 -10.93 23.51 -36.26
C SER A 473 -11.13 24.97 -36.66
N GLU A 474 -12.29 25.32 -37.22
CA GLU A 474 -12.61 26.71 -37.57
C GLU A 474 -12.64 27.61 -36.32
N GLN A 475 -13.26 27.14 -35.25
CA GLN A 475 -13.32 27.87 -33.97
C GLN A 475 -11.93 28.07 -33.36
N LEU A 476 -11.06 27.05 -33.37
CA LEU A 476 -9.67 27.13 -32.91
C LEU A 476 -8.84 28.12 -33.75
N CYS A 477 -9.05 28.14 -35.08
CA CYS A 477 -8.41 29.13 -35.96
C CYS A 477 -8.85 30.56 -35.63
N ARG A 478 -10.16 30.77 -35.42
CA ARG A 478 -10.69 32.09 -35.01
C ARG A 478 -10.14 32.52 -33.65
N LEU A 479 -10.03 31.59 -32.70
CA LEU A 479 -9.45 31.83 -31.38
C LEU A 479 -7.98 32.26 -31.49
N TYR A 480 -7.18 31.56 -32.31
CA TYR A 480 -5.78 31.90 -32.57
C TYR A 480 -5.60 33.31 -33.13
N LEU A 481 -6.40 33.67 -34.14
CA LEU A 481 -6.33 34.98 -34.80
C LEU A 481 -6.68 36.12 -33.83
N ARG A 482 -7.59 35.87 -32.88
CA ARG A 482 -7.98 36.86 -31.85
C ARG A 482 -7.01 36.91 -30.68
N HIS A 483 -6.41 35.79 -30.30
CA HIS A 483 -5.58 35.64 -29.10
C HIS A 483 -4.27 34.91 -29.42
N THR A 484 -3.36 35.57 -30.15
CA THR A 484 -2.07 34.99 -30.59
C THR A 484 -1.20 34.43 -29.45
N ARG A 485 -1.37 34.93 -28.22
CA ARG A 485 -0.75 34.40 -26.99
C ARG A 485 -1.08 32.92 -26.70
N LEU A 486 -2.15 32.38 -27.26
CA LEU A 486 -2.56 30.98 -27.09
C LEU A 486 -1.83 30.02 -28.05
N ALA A 487 -0.95 30.52 -28.94
CA ALA A 487 -0.18 29.72 -29.89
C ALA A 487 0.47 28.45 -29.29
N PRO A 488 1.11 28.49 -28.11
CA PRO A 488 1.77 27.30 -27.56
C PRO A 488 0.80 26.15 -27.26
N HIS A 489 -0.47 26.44 -27.01
CA HIS A 489 -1.47 25.40 -26.73
C HIS A 489 -2.03 24.78 -28.01
N LEU A 490 -2.11 25.54 -29.10
CA LEU A 490 -2.57 25.06 -30.41
C LEU A 490 -1.53 24.22 -31.15
N ILE A 491 -0.24 24.51 -30.96
CA ILE A 491 0.85 23.77 -31.61
C ILE A 491 0.99 22.36 -31.01
N ASN A 492 0.60 22.17 -29.75
CA ASN A 492 0.70 20.91 -29.02
C ASN A 492 -0.60 20.09 -29.06
N LEU A 493 -1.59 20.53 -29.83
CA LEU A 493 -2.89 19.90 -30.02
C LEU A 493 -2.91 19.18 -31.36
#